data_AF-A0A8X8BUT4-F1
#
_entry.id   AF-A0A8X8BUT4-F1
#
_cell.length_a   1.000
_cell.length_b   1.000
_cell.length_c   1.000
_cell.angle_alpha   90.00
_cell.angle_beta   90.00
_cell.angle_gamma   90.00
#
_symmetry.space_group_name_H-M   'P 1'
#
loop_
_entity.id
_entity.type
_entity.pdbx_description
1 polymer ?
#
loop_
_entity_poly.entity_id
_entity_poly.type
_entity_poly.pdbx_seq_one_letter_code
_entity_poly.pdbx_strand_id
1 'polypeptide(L)'
;MNDIDDDDEVAVPYDAEDLKLLGWRLFFRCFRRSCIFGPVVFCNVFMYYGLSNFYQNHRRYVKSRDDSQLNGDISSLTNPSKECEPYRESEKKPIAPCGAIANSLFNGTIKPVNWKIPVYELDTDPENNGFINEDFIVWMRTAALPTFRKLYRLIERKNSIAPALARGNYTLEIIYNYPVDKFEGRKRMILSTISWMGGKNPFLGIAYITVGSVCFFLGVVLLIIHHKYGNRNNSADIPN
;
A
#
# COMPACT_ATOMS: atom_id res chain seq x y z
N MET A 1 -11.12 -23.32 19.27
CA MET A 1 -11.59 -22.57 18.09
C MET A 1 -10.98 -21.20 18.26
N ASN A 2 -9.75 -21.02 17.77
CA ASN A 2 -8.97 -19.81 18.05
C ASN A 2 -9.40 -18.73 17.06
N ASP A 3 -9.76 -17.57 17.59
CA ASP A 3 -10.23 -16.42 16.85
C ASP A 3 -9.23 -16.03 15.75
N ILE A 4 -9.66 -16.19 14.50
CA ILE A 4 -8.94 -15.79 13.30
C ILE A 4 -9.39 -14.35 13.02
N ASP A 5 -8.77 -13.38 13.68
CA ASP A 5 -8.81 -11.95 13.34
C ASP A 5 -7.61 -11.19 13.96
N ASP A 6 -6.42 -11.81 14.01
CA ASP A 6 -5.17 -11.25 14.56
C ASP A 6 -4.34 -10.47 13.50
N ASP A 7 -4.99 -9.62 12.69
CA ASP A 7 -4.25 -8.64 11.89
C ASP A 7 -4.07 -7.33 12.69
N ASP A 8 -2.94 -7.27 13.40
CA ASP A 8 -2.52 -6.12 14.18
C ASP A 8 -1.87 -5.06 13.29
N GLU A 9 -2.40 -3.83 13.36
CA GLU A 9 -1.90 -2.68 12.61
C GLU A 9 -1.66 -1.50 13.56
N VAL A 10 -0.44 -0.94 13.52
CA VAL A 10 -0.05 0.27 14.22
C VAL A 10 0.31 1.33 13.19
N ALA A 11 -0.39 2.47 13.21
CA ALA A 11 -0.10 3.61 12.35
C ALA A 11 0.36 4.80 13.20
N VAL A 12 1.54 5.34 12.90
CA VAL A 12 2.14 6.48 13.59
C VAL A 12 2.26 7.66 12.62
N PRO A 13 1.56 8.77 12.83
CA PRO A 13 1.67 9.95 11.97
C PRO A 13 3.03 10.65 12.17
N TYR A 14 3.58 11.24 11.10
CA TYR A 14 4.90 11.89 11.12
C TYR A 14 5.01 13.06 10.14
N ASP A 15 3.94 13.81 9.91
CA ASP A 15 4.06 15.00 9.08
C ASP A 15 4.89 16.12 9.75
N ALA A 16 5.07 17.24 9.06
CA ALA A 16 5.92 18.32 9.55
C ALA A 16 5.40 18.93 10.86
N GLU A 17 4.09 18.89 11.09
CA GLU A 17 3.48 19.37 12.32
C GLU A 17 3.80 18.41 13.47
N ASP A 18 3.64 17.11 13.26
CA ASP A 18 3.95 16.07 14.23
C ASP A 18 5.45 16.03 14.60
N LEU A 19 6.34 16.15 13.59
CA LEU A 19 7.79 16.05 13.81
C LEU A 19 8.39 17.28 14.51
N LYS A 20 7.80 18.47 14.31
CA LYS A 20 8.19 19.69 15.03
C LYS A 20 7.92 19.57 16.53
N LEU A 21 6.85 18.88 16.91
CA LEU A 21 6.49 18.63 18.31
C LEU A 21 7.41 17.60 19.00
N LEU A 22 8.01 16.69 18.22
CA LEU A 22 8.77 15.55 18.71
C LEU A 22 10.29 15.66 18.53
N GLY A 23 10.80 16.80 18.03
CA GLY A 23 12.24 16.99 17.84
C GLY A 23 12.85 16.01 16.82
N TRP A 24 12.12 15.72 15.73
CA TRP A 24 12.56 14.81 14.65
C TRP A 24 12.77 13.35 15.06
N ARG A 25 12.30 12.94 16.25
CA ARG A 25 12.35 11.56 16.73
C ARG A 25 10.96 11.07 17.08
N LEU A 26 10.49 10.00 16.43
CA LEU A 26 9.22 9.40 16.82
C LEU A 26 9.44 8.32 17.85
N PHE A 27 8.98 8.61 19.06
CA PHE A 27 8.85 7.65 20.14
C PHE A 27 7.45 7.06 20.07
N PHE A 28 7.33 5.79 19.71
CA PHE A 28 6.10 5.06 19.94
C PHE A 28 6.33 4.10 21.09
N ARG A 29 5.71 4.46 22.21
CA ARG A 29 5.74 3.71 23.45
C ARG A 29 4.60 2.72 23.38
N CYS A 30 4.91 1.43 23.23
CA CYS A 30 3.92 0.36 23.25
C CYS A 30 3.45 0.13 24.71
N PHE A 31 2.64 1.05 25.26
CA PHE A 31 2.10 0.96 26.62
C PHE A 31 0.59 1.20 26.66
N ARG A 32 -0.15 0.10 26.94
CA ARG A 32 -1.52 -0.01 27.48
C ARG A 32 -2.50 1.12 27.09
N ARG A 33 -3.06 1.01 25.88
CA ARG A 33 -4.52 0.98 25.57
C ARG A 33 -4.80 0.97 24.05
N SER A 34 -3.78 1.12 23.19
CA SER A 34 -3.91 0.88 21.74
C SER A 34 -2.58 0.47 21.09
N CYS A 35 -1.98 -0.61 21.58
CA CYS A 35 -1.17 -1.47 20.73
C CYS A 35 -1.71 -2.86 20.97
N ILE A 36 -2.53 -3.37 20.04
CA ILE A 36 -2.82 -4.79 20.00
C ILE A 36 -1.55 -5.39 19.44
N PHE A 37 -0.74 -5.89 20.36
CA PHE A 37 0.16 -6.98 20.11
C PHE A 37 -0.11 -7.89 21.30
N GLY A 38 -0.49 -9.14 21.04
CA GLY A 38 -0.27 -10.20 22.02
C GLY A 38 1.19 -10.16 22.53
N PRO A 39 1.54 -10.89 23.60
CA PRO A 39 2.85 -10.73 24.24
C PRO A 39 4.05 -10.90 23.29
N VAL A 40 3.89 -11.54 22.13
CA VAL A 40 4.96 -11.91 21.18
C VAL A 40 4.41 -12.01 19.74
N VAL A 41 5.03 -11.34 18.75
CA VAL A 41 4.64 -11.44 17.32
C VAL A 41 5.46 -12.51 16.61
N PHE A 42 4.84 -13.65 16.33
CA PHE A 42 5.48 -14.82 15.71
C PHE A 42 5.38 -14.87 14.18
N CYS A 43 4.94 -13.78 13.54
CA CYS A 43 4.80 -13.66 12.10
C CYS A 43 5.74 -12.59 11.54
N ASN A 44 5.94 -12.59 10.22
CA ASN A 44 6.65 -11.50 9.54
C ASN A 44 5.89 -10.18 9.74
N VAL A 45 6.63 -9.09 9.93
CA VAL A 45 6.06 -7.74 10.10
C VAL A 45 6.40 -6.90 8.89
N PHE A 46 5.39 -6.26 8.32
CA PHE A 46 5.51 -5.42 7.14
C PHE A 46 5.46 -3.96 7.57
N MET A 47 6.47 -3.19 7.17
CA MET A 47 6.53 -1.76 7.37
C MET A 47 6.12 -1.04 6.10
N TYR A 48 5.14 -0.15 6.19
CA TYR A 48 4.64 0.67 5.11
C TYR A 48 4.82 2.15 5.42
N TYR A 49 4.99 2.95 4.38
CA TYR A 49 4.71 4.38 4.45
C TYR A 49 3.34 4.66 3.85
N GLY A 50 2.60 5.57 4.47
CA GLY A 50 1.29 6.02 4.04
C GLY A 50 1.29 7.50 3.70
N LEU A 51 0.67 7.83 2.57
CA LEU A 51 0.39 9.19 2.15
C LEU A 51 -1.11 9.38 2.02
N SER A 52 -1.57 10.60 2.28
CA SER A 52 -2.95 11.02 2.08
C SER A 52 -3.01 12.30 1.28
N ASN A 53 -4.16 12.54 0.66
CA ASN A 53 -4.39 13.65 -0.25
C ASN A 53 -3.40 13.71 -1.44
N PHE A 54 -2.94 12.54 -1.91
CA PHE A 54 -1.98 12.44 -3.01
C PHE A 54 -2.55 11.61 -4.17
N TYR A 55 -3.01 12.27 -5.22
CA TYR A 55 -3.80 11.68 -6.31
C TYR A 55 -2.91 11.04 -7.41
N GLN A 56 -2.28 9.89 -7.11
CA GLN A 56 -1.54 9.12 -8.13
C GLN A 56 -2.42 8.61 -9.27
N ASN A 57 -3.71 8.42 -9.01
CA ASN A 57 -4.70 7.92 -9.97
C ASN A 57 -5.14 8.95 -11.01
N HIS A 58 -4.69 10.20 -10.91
CA HIS A 58 -5.05 11.22 -11.89
C HIS A 58 -4.51 10.84 -13.28
N ARG A 59 -5.38 10.85 -14.32
CA ARG A 59 -5.06 10.36 -15.66
C ARG A 59 -3.74 10.89 -16.23
N ARG A 60 -3.46 12.19 -16.07
CA ARG A 60 -2.20 12.79 -16.55
C ARG A 60 -0.97 12.30 -15.77
N TYR A 61 -1.14 12.04 -14.48
CA TYR A 61 -0.06 11.50 -13.64
C TYR A 61 0.28 10.05 -14.07
N VAL A 62 -0.74 9.21 -14.23
CA VAL A 62 -0.58 7.80 -14.63
C VAL A 62 0.03 7.65 -16.03
N LYS A 63 -0.32 8.55 -16.95
CA LYS A 63 0.19 8.56 -18.33
C LYS A 63 1.60 9.12 -18.46
N SER A 64 2.02 9.99 -17.55
CA SER A 64 3.30 10.69 -17.61
C SER A 64 4.47 9.79 -17.21
N ARG A 65 4.73 8.75 -18.01
CA ARG A 65 5.87 7.80 -17.91
C ARG A 65 6.11 7.13 -19.26
N ASP A 66 7.28 6.51 -19.42
CA ASP A 66 7.65 5.70 -20.58
C ASP A 66 8.02 4.28 -20.16
N ASP A 67 7.13 3.33 -20.42
CA ASP A 67 7.32 1.93 -20.01
C ASP A 67 8.44 1.24 -20.80
N SER A 68 8.70 1.64 -22.05
CA SER A 68 9.83 1.11 -22.84
C SER A 68 11.16 1.54 -22.25
N GLN A 69 11.24 2.80 -21.81
CA GLN A 69 12.40 3.33 -21.11
C GLN A 69 12.61 2.60 -19.77
N LEU A 70 11.55 2.39 -18.98
CA LEU A 70 11.63 1.67 -17.71
C LEU A 70 12.02 0.20 -17.88
N ASN A 71 11.71 -0.39 -19.04
CA ASN A 71 12.14 -1.74 -19.41
C ASN A 71 13.59 -1.80 -19.93
N GLY A 72 14.26 -0.65 -20.07
CA GLY A 72 15.67 -0.57 -20.48
C GLY A 72 15.90 -0.48 -21.99
N ASP A 73 14.90 -0.10 -22.78
CA ASP A 73 15.10 0.11 -24.21
C ASP A 73 16.01 1.33 -24.50
N ILE A 74 17.12 1.07 -25.20
CA ILE A 74 18.15 2.05 -25.57
C ILE A 74 17.56 3.16 -26.46
N SER A 75 16.60 2.84 -27.32
CA SER A 75 15.97 3.84 -28.20
C SER A 75 15.16 4.85 -27.40
N SER A 76 14.39 4.35 -26.44
CA SER A 76 13.54 5.14 -25.54
C SER A 76 14.34 5.96 -24.51
N LEU A 77 15.59 5.60 -24.25
CA LEU A 77 16.51 6.38 -23.42
C LEU A 77 17.02 7.65 -24.11
N THR A 78 17.19 7.61 -25.43
CA THR A 78 17.64 8.77 -26.22
C THR A 78 16.48 9.63 -26.70
N ASN A 79 15.33 9.01 -26.99
CA ASN A 79 14.12 9.68 -27.45
C ASN A 79 12.88 9.15 -26.70
N PRO A 80 12.64 9.62 -25.47
CA PRO A 80 11.52 9.17 -24.65
C PRO A 80 10.15 9.51 -25.27
N SER A 81 9.09 8.88 -24.78
CA SER A 81 7.71 9.12 -25.18
C SER A 81 7.27 10.58 -25.00
N LYS A 82 6.35 11.04 -25.86
CA LYS A 82 5.72 12.37 -25.73
C LYS A 82 4.76 12.46 -24.54
N GLU A 83 4.25 11.34 -24.04
CA GLU A 83 3.37 11.33 -22.86
C GLU A 83 4.07 11.83 -21.59
N CYS A 84 5.42 11.85 -21.57
CA CYS A 84 6.23 12.37 -20.47
C CYS A 84 6.29 13.90 -20.38
N GLU A 85 5.72 14.66 -21.32
CA GLU A 85 5.75 16.12 -21.28
C GLU A 85 5.01 16.68 -20.05
N PRO A 86 5.56 17.70 -19.35
CA PRO A 86 6.76 18.47 -19.70
C PRO A 86 8.08 17.87 -19.19
N TYR A 87 8.05 16.74 -18.47
CA TYR A 87 9.20 16.09 -17.83
C TYR A 87 9.95 15.13 -18.77
N ARG A 88 9.96 15.46 -20.06
CA ARG A 88 10.59 14.66 -21.10
C ARG A 88 12.07 15.00 -21.25
N GLU A 89 12.37 16.29 -21.27
CA GLU A 89 13.71 16.82 -21.54
C GLU A 89 14.00 18.02 -20.61
N SER A 90 15.25 18.17 -20.20
CA SER A 90 15.76 19.34 -19.48
C SER A 90 17.06 19.78 -20.13
N GLU A 91 17.21 21.08 -20.42
CA GLU A 91 18.42 21.64 -21.05
C GLU A 91 18.85 20.89 -22.34
N LYS A 92 17.87 20.48 -23.16
CA LYS A 92 18.05 19.70 -24.40
C LYS A 92 18.63 18.29 -24.20
N LYS A 93 18.60 17.76 -22.97
CA LYS A 93 18.95 16.38 -22.65
C LYS A 93 17.70 15.62 -22.19
N PRO A 94 17.51 14.36 -22.62
CA PRO A 94 16.41 13.54 -22.12
C PRO A 94 16.59 13.25 -20.61
N ILE A 95 15.47 13.25 -19.88
CA ILE A 95 15.37 12.83 -18.48
C ILE A 95 15.01 11.33 -18.50
N ALA A 96 15.63 10.50 -17.64
CA ALA A 96 15.56 9.06 -17.86
C ALA A 96 15.38 8.17 -16.63
N PRO A 97 14.21 7.97 -15.98
CA PRO A 97 12.94 8.16 -16.58
C PRO A 97 12.51 9.58 -16.83
N CYS A 98 11.85 9.68 -17.96
CA CYS A 98 10.98 10.78 -18.23
C CYS A 98 9.67 10.59 -17.43
N GLY A 99 8.99 11.69 -17.18
CA GLY A 99 7.80 11.71 -16.35
C GLY A 99 8.11 12.00 -14.88
N ALA A 100 7.08 12.13 -14.06
CA ALA A 100 7.21 12.63 -12.68
C ALA A 100 7.98 11.68 -11.73
N ILE A 101 8.55 10.59 -12.25
CA ILE A 101 9.11 9.53 -11.44
C ILE A 101 10.38 8.91 -12.07
N ALA A 102 11.53 9.38 -11.56
CA ALA A 102 12.92 8.83 -11.52
C ALA A 102 13.95 9.05 -12.68
N ASN A 103 15.27 8.81 -12.48
CA ASN A 103 16.35 8.68 -13.52
C ASN A 103 17.50 7.62 -13.36
N SER A 104 17.66 6.57 -14.20
CA SER A 104 18.84 5.66 -14.30
C SER A 104 19.75 5.75 -15.56
N LEU A 105 21.04 5.52 -15.28
CA LEU A 105 22.07 4.72 -15.96
C LEU A 105 22.78 5.14 -17.27
N PHE A 106 22.56 6.33 -17.85
CA PHE A 106 23.31 6.70 -19.07
C PHE A 106 24.09 8.00 -18.94
N ASN A 107 25.38 7.94 -19.29
CA ASN A 107 26.28 9.08 -19.45
C ASN A 107 25.71 10.02 -20.52
N GLY A 108 25.05 11.12 -20.10
CA GLY A 108 24.35 12.05 -20.99
C GLY A 108 22.92 12.41 -20.57
N THR A 109 22.33 11.76 -19.56
CA THR A 109 20.99 12.10 -19.03
C THR A 109 21.08 12.91 -17.74
N ILE A 110 20.03 13.69 -17.41
CA ILE A 110 19.97 14.53 -16.19
C ILE A 110 18.91 13.98 -15.24
N LYS A 111 19.22 13.89 -13.93
CA LYS A 111 18.22 13.52 -12.90
C LYS A 111 17.06 14.52 -12.85
N PRO A 112 15.85 14.12 -12.44
CA PRO A 112 14.76 15.08 -12.27
C PRO A 112 15.16 16.20 -11.28
N VAL A 113 14.67 17.41 -11.52
CA VAL A 113 15.09 18.64 -10.80
C VAL A 113 15.04 18.50 -9.27
N ASN A 114 14.05 17.76 -8.74
CA ASN A 114 13.83 17.62 -7.31
C ASN A 114 14.53 16.42 -6.65
N TRP A 115 15.34 15.67 -7.40
CA TRP A 115 16.01 14.47 -6.89
C TRP A 115 17.37 14.84 -6.28
N LYS A 116 17.71 14.32 -5.09
CA LYS A 116 19.01 14.56 -4.46
C LYS A 116 20.13 13.77 -5.15
N ILE A 117 19.85 12.51 -5.42
CA ILE A 117 20.74 11.54 -6.07
C ILE A 117 20.06 10.94 -7.31
N PRO A 118 20.82 10.52 -8.32
CA PRO A 118 20.28 9.80 -9.47
C PRO A 118 19.88 8.37 -9.10
N VAL A 119 19.09 7.69 -9.95
CA VAL A 119 18.54 6.34 -9.67
C VAL A 119 19.65 5.29 -9.59
N TYR A 120 20.76 5.49 -10.29
CA TYR A 120 21.92 4.57 -10.26
C TYR A 120 22.81 4.72 -9.01
N GLU A 121 22.46 5.63 -8.10
CA GLU A 121 23.10 5.80 -6.78
C GLU A 121 22.08 5.70 -5.65
N LEU A 122 20.89 5.10 -5.88
CA LEU A 122 19.84 5.03 -4.85
C LEU A 122 20.21 4.13 -3.68
N ASP A 123 20.95 3.07 -3.95
CA ASP A 123 21.40 2.11 -2.95
C ASP A 123 22.92 1.91 -3.05
N THR A 124 23.50 1.50 -1.92
CA THR A 124 24.87 1.00 -1.83
C THR A 124 25.02 -0.37 -2.48
N ASP A 125 23.95 -1.16 -2.52
CA ASP A 125 23.93 -2.47 -3.18
C ASP A 125 23.82 -2.32 -4.71
N PRO A 126 24.81 -2.80 -5.48
CA PRO A 126 24.76 -2.78 -6.94
C PRO A 126 23.56 -3.54 -7.53
N GLU A 127 23.06 -4.58 -6.85
CA GLU A 127 21.93 -5.39 -7.31
C GLU A 127 20.57 -4.71 -7.06
N ASN A 128 20.52 -3.70 -6.19
CA ASN A 128 19.32 -2.93 -5.85
C ASN A 128 19.38 -1.48 -6.37
N ASN A 129 19.90 -1.27 -7.58
CA ASN A 129 20.15 0.07 -8.11
C ASN A 129 19.53 0.26 -9.50
N GLY A 130 19.38 1.51 -9.97
CA GLY A 130 18.75 1.74 -11.28
C GLY A 130 17.24 1.40 -11.31
N PHE A 131 16.69 1.05 -12.47
CA PHE A 131 15.24 0.76 -12.60
C PHE A 131 14.77 -0.48 -11.85
N ILE A 132 15.71 -1.34 -11.44
CA ILE A 132 15.41 -2.54 -10.66
C ILE A 132 15.34 -2.28 -9.15
N ASN A 133 15.66 -1.06 -8.70
CA ASN A 133 15.59 -0.71 -7.28
C ASN A 133 14.17 -0.95 -6.72
N GLU A 134 14.08 -1.68 -5.61
CA GLU A 134 12.82 -2.12 -5.02
C GLU A 134 11.92 -0.96 -4.58
N ASP A 135 12.50 0.03 -3.90
CA ASP A 135 11.78 1.21 -3.40
C ASP A 135 11.21 2.03 -4.57
N PHE A 136 12.00 2.18 -5.63
CA PHE A 136 11.59 2.82 -6.85
C PHE A 136 10.42 2.08 -7.51
N ILE A 137 10.53 0.76 -7.71
CA ILE A 137 9.46 -0.06 -8.28
C ILE A 137 8.17 0.05 -7.46
N VAL A 138 8.26 -0.01 -6.13
CA VAL A 138 7.08 0.11 -5.25
C VAL A 138 6.43 1.48 -5.40
N TRP A 139 7.23 2.54 -5.52
CA TRP A 139 6.72 3.89 -5.75
C TRP A 139 6.02 4.02 -7.11
N MET A 140 6.61 3.46 -8.19
CA MET A 140 6.09 3.49 -9.56
C MET A 140 4.71 2.86 -9.74
N ARG A 141 4.35 1.88 -8.90
CA ARG A 141 3.03 1.24 -8.95
C ARG A 141 1.95 2.22 -8.51
N THR A 142 1.26 2.85 -9.44
CA THR A 142 0.25 3.88 -9.15
C THR A 142 -0.85 3.37 -8.22
N ALA A 143 -1.11 4.06 -7.11
CA ALA A 143 -2.22 3.76 -6.22
C ALA A 143 -3.56 4.17 -6.83
N ALA A 144 -4.62 3.39 -6.56
CA ALA A 144 -5.96 3.65 -7.06
C ALA A 144 -6.69 4.78 -6.30
N LEU A 145 -6.28 5.07 -5.06
CA LEU A 145 -6.92 6.01 -4.14
C LEU A 145 -5.92 7.10 -3.71
N PRO A 146 -6.39 8.31 -3.36
CA PRO A 146 -5.53 9.42 -2.92
C PRO A 146 -4.91 9.20 -1.53
N THR A 147 -5.49 8.29 -0.76
CA THR A 147 -4.94 7.81 0.50
C THR A 147 -4.51 6.37 0.30
N PHE A 148 -3.22 6.12 0.41
CA PHE A 148 -2.64 4.81 0.14
C PHE A 148 -1.49 4.51 1.10
N ARG A 149 -1.12 3.23 1.14
CA ARG A 149 0.10 2.74 1.79
C ARG A 149 0.93 1.97 0.77
N LYS A 150 2.24 2.04 0.89
CA LYS A 150 3.20 1.34 0.05
C LYS A 150 4.22 0.65 0.94
N LEU A 151 4.59 -0.57 0.54
CA LEU A 151 5.55 -1.36 1.29
C LEU A 151 6.88 -0.62 1.31
N TYR A 152 7.51 -0.57 2.48
CA TYR A 152 8.84 -0.01 2.63
C TYR A 152 9.81 -1.15 2.94
N ARG A 153 9.61 -1.87 4.04
CA ARG A 153 10.51 -2.96 4.43
C ARG A 153 9.74 -4.14 5.00
N LEU A 154 10.34 -5.32 4.88
CA LEU A 154 9.90 -6.54 5.53
C LEU A 154 10.83 -6.83 6.70
N ILE A 155 10.26 -7.02 7.88
CA ILE A 155 10.97 -7.52 9.07
C ILE A 155 10.68 -9.01 9.13
N GLU A 156 11.62 -9.76 8.55
CA GLU A 156 11.53 -11.21 8.50
C GLU A 156 11.78 -11.84 9.86
N ARG A 157 11.01 -12.89 10.13
CA ARG A 157 11.24 -13.73 11.28
C ARG A 157 12.41 -14.67 10.99
N LYS A 158 13.52 -14.48 11.72
CA LYS A 158 14.73 -15.31 11.54
C LYS A 158 14.56 -16.77 11.98
N ASN A 159 13.85 -17.03 13.09
CA ASN A 159 13.71 -18.37 13.68
C ASN A 159 12.29 -18.65 14.19
N SER A 160 11.87 -19.92 14.14
CA SER A 160 10.57 -20.42 14.64
C SER A 160 10.37 -20.32 16.16
N ILE A 161 11.35 -19.80 16.90
CA ILE A 161 11.32 -19.70 18.37
C ILE A 161 11.23 -18.23 18.83
N ALA A 162 11.81 -17.29 18.08
CA ALA A 162 11.84 -15.88 18.45
C ALA A 162 10.76 -15.08 17.68
N PRO A 163 10.17 -14.03 18.29
CA PRO A 163 9.34 -13.07 17.55
C PRO A 163 10.13 -12.29 16.50
N ALA A 164 9.43 -11.76 15.49
CA ALA A 164 9.99 -10.74 14.60
C ALA A 164 10.20 -9.40 15.32
N LEU A 165 9.23 -9.01 16.16
CA LEU A 165 9.31 -7.85 17.05
C LEU A 165 8.83 -8.23 18.45
N ALA A 166 9.67 -7.99 19.46
CA ALA A 166 9.32 -8.19 20.86
C ALA A 166 8.53 -6.99 21.40
N ARG A 167 7.77 -7.19 22.48
CA ARG A 167 7.12 -6.06 23.14
C ARG A 167 8.17 -5.14 23.76
N GLY A 168 8.15 -3.86 23.40
CA GLY A 168 9.11 -2.88 23.89
C GLY A 168 8.85 -1.47 23.40
N ASN A 169 9.74 -0.56 23.76
CA ASN A 169 9.74 0.80 23.23
C ASN A 169 10.64 0.84 22.01
N TYR A 170 10.11 1.35 20.92
CA TYR A 170 10.84 1.52 19.68
C TYR A 170 10.93 3.00 19.34
N THR A 171 12.07 3.37 18.78
CA THR A 171 12.33 4.72 18.30
C THR A 171 12.53 4.64 16.81
N LEU A 172 11.76 5.43 16.05
CA LEU A 172 11.96 5.58 14.62
C LEU A 172 12.57 6.95 14.36
N GLU A 173 13.73 6.95 13.71
CA GLU A 173 14.38 8.15 13.21
C GLU A 173 13.93 8.37 11.76
N ILE A 174 13.39 9.55 11.48
CA ILE A 174 12.85 9.89 10.15
C ILE A 174 13.57 11.11 9.61
N ILE A 175 14.15 10.96 8.42
CA ILE A 175 14.69 12.07 7.64
C ILE A 175 13.56 12.64 6.77
N TYR A 176 13.04 13.82 7.12
CA TYR A 176 11.92 14.45 6.41
C TYR A 176 12.38 15.09 5.08
N ASN A 177 12.42 14.29 4.02
CA ASN A 177 12.82 14.75 2.69
C ASN A 177 11.65 15.13 1.75
N TYR A 178 10.42 14.77 2.11
CA TYR A 178 9.24 14.94 1.24
C TYR A 178 8.15 15.77 1.96
N PRO A 179 8.08 17.09 1.72
CA PRO A 179 7.08 17.96 2.33
C PRO A 179 5.70 17.74 1.69
N VAL A 180 4.69 17.57 2.55
CA VAL A 180 3.29 17.30 2.15
C VAL A 180 2.33 18.46 2.48
N ASP A 181 2.84 19.49 3.15
CA ASP A 181 2.13 20.70 3.55
C ASP A 181 1.57 21.48 2.36
N LYS A 182 2.32 21.54 1.24
CA LYS A 182 1.91 22.26 0.02
C LYS A 182 0.61 21.76 -0.60
N PHE A 183 0.19 20.55 -0.29
CA PHE A 183 -1.05 19.95 -0.78
C PHE A 183 -1.90 19.42 0.37
N GLU A 184 -1.69 19.92 1.60
CA GLU A 184 -2.46 19.54 2.78
C GLU A 184 -2.52 18.02 3.00
N GLY A 185 -1.44 17.31 2.64
CA GLY A 185 -1.32 15.87 2.83
C GLY A 185 -0.84 15.52 4.24
N ARG A 186 -1.10 14.27 4.64
CA ARG A 186 -0.57 13.67 5.88
C ARG A 186 0.35 12.50 5.56
N LYS A 187 1.36 12.28 6.41
CA LYS A 187 2.26 11.12 6.35
C LYS A 187 2.12 10.25 7.59
N ARG A 188 2.18 8.93 7.40
CA ARG A 188 2.12 7.96 8.49
C ARG A 188 2.99 6.74 8.20
N MET A 189 3.64 6.22 9.22
CA MET A 189 4.37 4.96 9.18
C MET A 189 3.45 3.89 9.73
N ILE A 190 3.35 2.75 9.06
CA ILE A 190 2.42 1.69 9.42
C ILE A 190 3.20 0.40 9.58
N LEU A 191 3.05 -0.26 10.72
CA LEU A 191 3.49 -1.64 10.93
C LEU A 191 2.25 -2.52 10.93
N SER A 192 2.26 -3.57 10.11
CA SER A 192 1.17 -4.53 10.02
C SER A 192 1.71 -5.95 9.94
N THR A 193 1.06 -6.88 10.64
CA THR A 193 1.14 -8.30 10.28
C THR A 193 0.18 -8.59 9.14
N ILE A 194 0.42 -9.70 8.43
CA ILE A 194 -0.55 -10.25 7.47
C ILE A 194 -0.92 -11.65 7.91
N SER A 195 -2.20 -11.98 7.80
CA SER A 195 -2.74 -13.31 7.91
C SER A 195 -2.78 -13.96 6.52
N TRP A 196 -3.24 -15.22 6.45
CA TRP A 196 -3.51 -15.88 5.16
C TRP A 196 -4.41 -15.00 4.29
N MET A 197 -5.44 -14.39 4.89
CA MET A 197 -6.47 -13.64 4.17
C MET A 197 -6.02 -12.22 3.77
N GLY A 198 -4.76 -11.87 4.02
CA GLY A 198 -4.18 -10.57 3.72
C GLY A 198 -3.95 -9.74 4.98
N GLY A 199 -3.99 -8.42 4.84
CA GLY A 199 -3.95 -7.51 6.01
C GLY A 199 -5.36 -7.15 6.48
N LYS A 200 -5.42 -6.41 7.60
CA LYS A 200 -6.67 -5.99 8.25
C LYS A 200 -7.68 -5.34 7.30
N ASN A 201 -8.75 -6.06 6.98
CA ASN A 201 -9.87 -5.54 6.20
C ASN A 201 -11.22 -6.20 6.58
N PRO A 202 -11.97 -5.63 7.55
CA PRO A 202 -13.22 -6.21 8.01
C PRO A 202 -14.36 -6.11 6.98
N PHE A 203 -14.21 -5.31 5.93
CA PHE A 203 -15.26 -5.08 4.94
C PHE A 203 -15.73 -6.38 4.28
N LEU A 204 -14.79 -7.25 3.91
CA LEU A 204 -15.11 -8.49 3.23
C LEU A 204 -15.92 -9.43 4.13
N GLY A 205 -15.51 -9.60 5.40
CA GLY A 205 -16.26 -10.39 6.37
C GLY A 205 -17.68 -9.85 6.60
N ILE A 206 -17.82 -8.54 6.79
CA ILE A 206 -19.13 -7.87 6.95
C ILE A 206 -19.99 -8.06 5.69
N ALA A 207 -19.41 -7.93 4.50
CA ALA A 207 -20.13 -8.12 3.23
C ALA A 207 -20.67 -9.56 3.10
N TYR A 208 -19.87 -10.58 3.42
CA TYR A 208 -20.33 -11.96 3.38
C TYR A 208 -21.42 -12.26 4.42
N ILE A 209 -21.27 -11.77 5.66
CA ILE A 209 -22.27 -11.97 6.72
C ILE A 209 -23.59 -11.31 6.34
N THR A 210 -23.54 -10.08 5.82
CA THR A 210 -24.74 -9.33 5.43
C THR A 210 -25.46 -10.01 4.26
N VAL A 211 -24.75 -10.35 3.18
CA VAL A 211 -25.34 -11.03 2.02
C VAL A 211 -25.86 -12.42 2.38
N GLY A 212 -25.10 -13.18 3.18
CA GLY A 212 -25.50 -14.49 3.68
C GLY A 212 -26.77 -14.44 4.54
N SER A 213 -26.88 -13.44 5.42
CA SER A 213 -28.06 -13.24 6.27
C SER A 213 -29.31 -12.89 5.46
N VAL A 214 -29.18 -12.03 4.44
CA VAL A 214 -30.28 -11.68 3.52
C VAL A 214 -30.73 -12.90 2.74
N CYS A 215 -29.79 -13.69 2.20
CA CYS A 215 -30.10 -14.91 1.45
C CYS A 215 -30.79 -15.96 2.32
N PHE A 216 -30.32 -16.17 3.56
CA PHE A 216 -30.93 -17.10 4.50
C PHE A 216 -32.37 -16.69 4.85
N PHE A 217 -32.61 -15.41 5.13
CA PHE A 217 -33.94 -14.89 5.41
C PHE A 217 -34.90 -15.11 4.23
N LEU A 218 -34.46 -14.81 3.01
CA LEU A 218 -35.25 -15.07 1.80
C LEU A 218 -35.53 -16.56 1.62
N GLY A 219 -34.56 -17.43 1.89
CA GLY A 219 -34.73 -18.89 1.85
C GLY A 219 -35.81 -19.38 2.82
N VAL A 220 -35.82 -18.88 4.06
CA VAL A 220 -36.86 -19.21 5.06
C VAL A 220 -38.24 -18.74 4.62
N VAL A 221 -38.34 -17.51 4.10
CA VAL A 221 -39.62 -16.98 3.57
C VAL A 221 -40.14 -17.85 2.43
N LEU A 222 -39.29 -18.21 1.47
CA LEU A 222 -39.66 -19.07 0.35
C LEU A 222 -40.05 -20.48 0.81
N LEU A 223 -39.38 -21.04 1.83
CA LEU A 223 -39.73 -22.33 2.41
C LEU A 223 -41.11 -22.29 3.08
N ILE A 224 -41.42 -21.24 3.84
CA ILE A 224 -42.75 -21.04 4.45
C ILE A 224 -43.84 -20.94 3.38
N ILE A 225 -43.59 -20.16 2.31
CA ILE A 225 -44.52 -20.05 1.18
C ILE A 225 -44.72 -21.42 0.52
N HIS A 226 -43.65 -22.15 0.23
CA HIS A 226 -43.72 -23.47 -0.38
C HIS A 226 -44.50 -24.46 0.50
N HIS A 227 -44.28 -24.47 1.82
CA HIS A 227 -45.03 -25.34 2.72
C HIS A 227 -46.52 -24.97 2.79
N LYS A 228 -46.86 -23.67 2.78
CA LYS A 228 -48.25 -23.19 2.87
C LYS A 228 -49.03 -23.39 1.57
N TYR A 229 -48.40 -23.22 0.41
CA TYR A 229 -49.06 -23.31 -0.90
C TYR A 229 -48.80 -24.64 -1.62
N GLY A 230 -47.77 -25.40 -1.27
CA GLY A 230 -47.50 -26.73 -1.82
C GLY A 230 -48.55 -27.76 -1.44
N ASN A 231 -49.15 -27.65 -0.24
CA ASN A 231 -50.24 -28.53 0.18
C ASN A 231 -51.60 -28.22 -0.49
N ARG A 232 -51.76 -27.08 -1.18
CA ARG A 232 -53.03 -26.76 -1.87
C ARG A 232 -53.26 -27.59 -3.13
N ASN A 233 -52.21 -28.12 -3.75
CA ASN A 233 -52.35 -28.92 -4.96
C ASN A 233 -52.73 -30.39 -4.68
N ASN A 234 -52.54 -30.90 -3.46
CA ASN A 234 -52.90 -32.28 -3.12
C ASN A 234 -54.35 -32.46 -2.64
N SER A 235 -55.10 -31.37 -2.42
CA SER A 235 -56.50 -31.43 -1.97
C SER A 235 -57.50 -30.96 -3.03
N ALA A 236 -57.04 -30.65 -4.24
CA ALA A 236 -57.90 -30.21 -5.35
C ALA A 236 -58.28 -31.34 -6.31
N ASP A 237 -57.70 -32.54 -6.16
CA ASP A 237 -58.05 -33.72 -6.97
C ASP A 237 -58.78 -34.77 -6.14
N ILE A 238 -59.91 -35.24 -6.69
CA ILE A 238 -60.83 -36.32 -6.27
C ILE A 238 -62.09 -35.88 -5.49
N PRO A 239 -63.14 -35.40 -6.21
CA PRO A 239 -64.52 -35.79 -5.93
C PRO A 239 -64.86 -37.06 -6.73
N ASN A 240 -65.16 -38.16 -6.03
CA ASN A 240 -65.98 -39.27 -6.54
C ASN A 240 -67.23 -39.37 -5.66
#